data_AF-A0A534Z4Q4-F1
#
_entry.id   AF-A0A534Z4Q4-F1
#
_cell.length_a   1.000
_cell.length_b   1.000
_cell.length_c   1.000
_cell.angle_alpha   90.00
_cell.angle_beta   90.00
_cell.angle_gamma   90.00
#
_symmetry.space_group_name_H-M   'P 1'
#
loop_
_entity.id
_entity.type
_entity.pdbx_description
1 polymer ?
#
loop_
_entity_poly.entity_id
_entity_poly.type
_entity_poly.pdbx_seq_one_letter_code
_entity_poly.pdbx_strand_id
1 'polypeptide(L)'
;MGGRVARHGGRVRLLWPRHPVHGLGGSRARRRQADRGPLLSGTSQSPARRSAKTAGGTMSDHSVAIVTDSTADLPPDLTRSRSIVVVPLTLHFEGKSLLDGIEITPGEFYRSLPSATTHPTTSQPSAGRFAETYAELLKEHEAVVSIHISEKLSGTYESARQGADLTDPKRVHVIDSQVVSMSVGLVTLAASQLASQGADARSIANQVLSMRDLVQTYFSVATLEFLRRGGRIGRANALLGSV
;
A
#
# COMPACT_ATOMS: atom_id res chain seq x y z
N MET A 1 -15.41 6.08 48.86
CA MET A 1 -14.91 6.98 47.79
C MET A 1 -13.62 6.35 47.27
N GLY A 2 -13.59 5.70 46.11
CA GLY A 2 -13.71 6.27 44.76
C GLY A 2 -12.28 6.48 44.23
N GLY A 3 -11.82 5.94 43.10
CA GLY A 3 -12.51 5.36 41.96
C GLY A 3 -11.65 4.37 41.17
N ARG A 4 -12.35 3.63 40.30
CA ARG A 4 -11.83 2.58 39.41
C ARG A 4 -11.06 3.20 38.25
N VAL A 5 -9.92 2.62 37.91
CA VAL A 5 -9.22 2.88 36.64
C VAL A 5 -9.91 2.05 35.56
N ALA A 6 -10.70 2.72 34.72
CA ALA A 6 -11.20 2.16 33.47
C ALA A 6 -10.13 2.34 32.38
N ARG A 7 -9.61 1.24 31.83
CA ARG A 7 -8.85 1.28 30.58
C ARG A 7 -9.82 1.08 29.42
N HIS A 8 -10.17 2.17 28.75
CA HIS A 8 -10.92 2.13 27.49
C HIS A 8 -10.02 1.70 26.34
N GLY A 9 -10.47 0.73 25.56
CA GLY A 9 -9.87 0.34 24.30
C GLY A 9 -9.90 1.49 23.30
N GLY A 10 -8.71 1.96 22.89
CA GLY A 10 -8.56 2.91 21.80
C GLY A 10 -8.68 2.19 20.46
N ARG A 11 -9.84 2.28 19.82
CA ARG A 11 -9.95 2.05 18.37
C ARG A 11 -9.41 3.30 17.67
N VAL A 12 -8.20 3.20 17.11
CA VAL A 12 -7.70 4.18 16.15
C VAL A 12 -8.36 3.87 14.80
N ARG A 13 -9.44 4.60 14.47
CA ARG A 13 -9.96 4.64 13.10
C ARG A 13 -9.04 5.54 12.28
N LEU A 14 -8.19 4.96 11.43
CA LEU A 14 -7.69 5.69 10.28
C LEU A 14 -8.87 5.93 9.34
N LEU A 15 -9.39 7.16 9.36
CA LEU A 15 -10.32 7.66 8.36
C LEU A 15 -9.53 7.82 7.06
N TRP A 16 -9.69 6.88 6.13
CA TRP A 16 -9.31 7.16 4.76
C TRP A 16 -10.27 8.23 4.21
N PRO A 17 -9.79 9.32 3.61
CA PRO A 17 -10.67 10.31 3.01
C PRO A 17 -11.45 9.65 1.86
N ARG A 18 -12.74 9.39 2.07
CA ARG A 18 -13.69 9.16 0.98
C ARG A 18 -13.92 10.50 0.29
N HIS A 19 -13.23 10.77 -0.81
CA HIS A 19 -13.59 11.90 -1.66
C HIS A 19 -13.69 11.52 -3.15
N PRO A 20 -14.77 11.97 -3.81
CA PRO A 20 -14.93 11.87 -5.25
C PRO A 20 -14.02 12.88 -5.96
N VAL A 21 -13.44 12.45 -7.07
CA VAL A 21 -12.61 13.29 -7.93
C VAL A 21 -13.54 14.25 -8.70
N HIS A 22 -13.68 15.49 -8.22
CA HIS A 22 -14.33 16.56 -8.97
C HIS A 22 -13.27 17.44 -9.66
N GLY A 23 -13.30 17.41 -10.99
CA GLY A 23 -12.57 18.35 -11.84
C GLY A 23 -13.18 19.75 -11.77
N LEU A 24 -12.31 20.74 -11.57
CA LEU A 24 -12.53 22.15 -11.85
C LEU A 24 -11.36 22.54 -12.76
N GLY A 25 -11.52 23.06 -13.97
CA GLY A 25 -12.47 24.06 -14.41
C GLY A 25 -11.65 25.20 -14.99
N GLY A 26 -11.21 25.07 -16.25
CA GLY A 26 -10.33 26.01 -16.93
C GLY A 26 -11.01 27.37 -17.17
N SER A 27 -10.42 28.43 -16.63
CA SER A 27 -10.79 29.82 -16.87
C SER A 27 -10.38 30.25 -18.29
N ARG A 28 -11.37 30.64 -19.12
CA ARG A 28 -11.14 31.31 -20.41
C ARG A 28 -11.25 32.82 -20.24
N ALA A 29 -10.12 33.52 -20.36
CA ALA A 29 -10.08 34.96 -20.54
C ALA A 29 -10.18 35.35 -22.02
N ARG A 30 -10.91 36.43 -22.26
CA ARG A 30 -11.38 36.99 -23.54
C ARG A 30 -10.23 37.43 -24.47
N ARG A 31 -10.38 37.22 -25.77
CA ARG A 31 -9.60 37.92 -26.82
C ARG A 31 -10.54 38.72 -27.73
N ARG A 32 -10.08 39.92 -28.08
CA ARG A 32 -10.74 40.99 -28.84
C ARG A 32 -10.96 40.65 -30.31
N GLN A 33 -11.93 41.36 -30.88
CA GLN A 33 -12.47 41.31 -32.24
C GLN A 33 -11.79 42.33 -33.16
N ALA A 34 -11.53 41.93 -34.41
CA ALA A 34 -11.30 42.71 -35.65
C ALA A 34 -10.99 41.68 -36.76
N ASP A 35 -11.28 41.79 -38.05
CA ASP A 35 -12.18 42.60 -38.89
C ASP A 35 -12.19 41.91 -40.29
N ARG A 36 -13.30 42.03 -41.03
CA ARG A 36 -13.50 41.90 -42.52
C ARG A 36 -13.13 40.66 -43.35
N GLY A 37 -14.10 40.24 -44.18
CA GLY A 37 -13.92 39.68 -45.54
C GLY A 37 -14.98 38.64 -45.96
N PRO A 38 -15.76 38.83 -47.07
CA PRO A 38 -16.87 37.93 -47.41
C PRO A 38 -16.56 36.92 -48.54
N LEU A 39 -17.47 35.94 -48.65
CA LEU A 39 -17.76 35.02 -49.76
C LEU A 39 -16.86 33.77 -49.87
N LEU A 40 -17.46 32.58 -49.68
CA LEU A 40 -17.97 31.75 -50.78
C LEU A 40 -18.69 30.51 -50.23
N SER A 41 -19.74 30.13 -50.96
CA SER A 41 -20.63 28.99 -50.78
C SER A 41 -19.91 27.64 -50.81
N GLY A 42 -20.24 26.78 -49.84
CA GLY A 42 -19.81 25.39 -49.84
C GLY A 42 -20.70 24.56 -48.91
N THR A 43 -21.64 23.84 -49.49
CA THR A 43 -22.43 22.81 -48.82
C THR A 43 -21.54 21.67 -48.34
N SER A 44 -21.48 21.42 -47.03
CA SER A 44 -21.16 20.10 -46.49
C SER A 44 -21.93 19.90 -45.19
N GLN A 45 -22.90 18.98 -45.22
CA GLN A 45 -23.65 18.53 -44.06
C GLN A 45 -22.68 17.95 -43.02
N SER A 46 -22.63 18.55 -41.83
CA SER A 46 -21.97 17.97 -40.66
C SER A 46 -22.89 16.91 -40.05
N PRO A 47 -22.41 15.68 -39.79
CA PRO A 47 -23.22 14.72 -39.07
C PRO A 47 -23.35 15.14 -37.60
N ALA A 48 -24.55 14.95 -37.07
CA ALA A 48 -24.91 15.23 -35.69
C ALA A 48 -23.85 14.68 -34.72
N ARG A 49 -23.33 15.55 -33.85
CA ARG A 49 -22.57 15.18 -32.66
C ARG A 49 -23.43 14.23 -31.81
N ARG A 50 -23.19 12.92 -31.94
CA ARG A 50 -23.58 11.97 -30.91
C ARG A 50 -22.78 12.33 -29.66
N SER A 51 -23.48 12.86 -28.67
CA SER A 51 -23.00 12.94 -27.30
C SER A 51 -22.60 11.53 -26.89
N ALA A 52 -21.29 11.29 -26.80
CA ALA A 52 -20.77 10.08 -26.19
C ALA A 52 -21.16 10.17 -24.71
N LYS A 53 -22.20 9.42 -24.33
CA LYS A 53 -22.44 9.06 -22.94
C LYS A 53 -21.13 8.47 -22.42
N THR A 54 -20.42 9.23 -21.60
CA THR A 54 -19.46 8.66 -20.66
C THR A 54 -20.25 7.69 -19.80
N ALA A 55 -20.15 6.41 -20.14
CA ALA A 55 -20.56 5.33 -19.27
C ALA A 55 -19.74 5.50 -18.00
N GLY A 56 -20.37 6.02 -16.95
CA GLY A 56 -19.95 5.72 -15.59
C GLY A 56 -20.09 4.21 -15.46
N GLY A 57 -18.99 3.50 -15.71
CA GLY A 57 -18.90 2.09 -15.41
C GLY A 57 -19.11 1.96 -13.92
N THR A 58 -20.23 1.36 -13.53
CA THR A 58 -20.33 0.66 -12.25
C THR A 58 -19.07 -0.19 -12.13
N MET A 59 -18.24 0.09 -11.12
CA MET A 59 -17.13 -0.81 -10.74
C MET A 59 -17.74 -2.21 -10.66
N SER A 60 -17.28 -3.10 -11.53
CA SER A 60 -17.80 -4.46 -11.62
C SER A 60 -17.71 -5.14 -10.26
N ASP A 61 -18.73 -5.95 -9.96
CA ASP A 61 -18.89 -6.80 -8.76
C ASP A 61 -17.77 -7.85 -8.56
N HIS A 62 -16.68 -7.73 -9.34
CA HIS A 62 -15.55 -8.65 -9.47
C HIS A 62 -14.18 -8.01 -9.16
N SER A 63 -14.16 -6.86 -8.48
CA SER A 63 -12.89 -6.17 -8.22
C SER A 63 -12.10 -6.85 -7.09
N VAL A 64 -10.79 -7.03 -7.30
CA VAL A 64 -9.85 -7.57 -6.29
C VAL A 64 -9.11 -6.40 -5.64
N ALA A 65 -9.15 -6.30 -4.32
CA ALA A 65 -8.33 -5.34 -3.58
C ALA A 65 -6.91 -5.86 -3.37
N ILE A 66 -5.92 -4.97 -3.49
CA ILE A 66 -4.52 -5.28 -3.20
C ILE A 66 -4.12 -4.65 -1.87
N VAL A 67 -3.60 -5.49 -0.98
CA VAL A 67 -3.07 -5.09 0.33
C VAL A 67 -1.59 -5.44 0.41
N THR A 68 -0.80 -4.59 1.05
CA THR A 68 0.57 -4.87 1.47
C THR A 68 0.83 -4.26 2.84
N ASP A 69 2.05 -4.34 3.33
CA ASP A 69 2.49 -3.70 4.57
C ASP A 69 3.53 -2.59 4.29
N SER A 70 3.81 -1.73 5.29
CA SER A 70 4.66 -0.56 5.07
C SER A 70 6.09 -0.88 4.63
N THR A 71 6.58 -2.09 4.90
CA THR A 71 7.93 -2.50 4.48
C THR A 71 8.04 -2.77 2.98
N ALA A 72 6.95 -2.66 2.22
CA ALA A 72 7.00 -2.66 0.76
C ALA A 72 7.67 -1.40 0.18
N ASP A 73 7.91 -0.37 1.00
CA ASP A 73 8.61 0.88 0.67
C ASP A 73 8.04 1.60 -0.57
N LEU A 74 6.76 1.37 -0.87
CA LEU A 74 6.08 2.00 -1.99
C LEU A 74 5.85 3.50 -1.71
N PRO A 75 6.19 4.40 -2.65
CA PRO A 75 5.89 5.81 -2.52
C PRO A 75 4.37 6.06 -2.33
N PRO A 76 3.94 6.96 -1.42
CA PRO A 76 2.53 7.20 -1.14
C PRO A 76 1.69 7.64 -2.36
N ASP A 77 2.29 8.37 -3.30
CA ASP A 77 1.62 8.73 -4.55
C ASP A 77 1.34 7.51 -5.42
N LEU A 78 2.27 6.55 -5.43
CA LEU A 78 2.15 5.34 -6.22
C LEU A 78 1.08 4.41 -5.64
N THR A 79 1.05 4.23 -4.31
CA THR A 79 0.00 3.41 -3.66
C THR A 79 -1.39 3.99 -3.90
N ARG A 80 -1.56 5.31 -3.79
CA ARG A 80 -2.83 6.01 -4.12
C ARG A 80 -3.24 5.81 -5.58
N SER A 81 -2.32 6.07 -6.52
CA SER A 81 -2.61 5.98 -7.96
C SER A 81 -3.00 4.56 -8.43
N ARG A 82 -2.57 3.54 -7.66
CA ARG A 82 -2.76 2.13 -7.95
C ARG A 82 -3.77 1.43 -7.03
N SER A 83 -4.47 2.20 -6.19
CA SER A 83 -5.44 1.68 -5.21
C SER A 83 -4.88 0.55 -4.33
N ILE A 84 -3.61 0.66 -3.93
CA ILE A 84 -2.94 -0.29 -3.05
C ILE A 84 -3.14 0.16 -1.61
N VAL A 85 -3.67 -0.73 -0.78
CA VAL A 85 -3.83 -0.49 0.66
C VAL A 85 -2.57 -0.94 1.39
N VAL A 86 -2.02 -0.07 2.24
CA VAL A 86 -0.83 -0.36 3.04
C VAL A 86 -1.23 -0.46 4.51
N VAL A 87 -0.91 -1.58 5.15
CA VAL A 87 -1.06 -1.77 6.60
C VAL A 87 0.27 -1.41 7.28
N PRO A 88 0.33 -0.33 8.07
CA PRO A 88 1.59 0.14 8.63
C PRO A 88 2.10 -0.77 9.74
N LEU A 89 3.41 -1.04 9.73
CA LEU A 89 4.13 -1.55 10.90
C LEU A 89 4.32 -0.44 11.93
N THR A 90 4.79 -0.81 13.11
CA THR A 90 5.07 0.15 14.19
C THR A 90 6.56 0.19 14.50
N LEU A 91 7.12 1.40 14.50
CA LEU A 91 8.44 1.73 15.02
C LEU A 91 8.32 2.14 16.49
N HIS A 92 9.09 1.49 17.36
CA HIS A 92 9.27 1.89 18.75
C HIS A 92 10.60 2.64 18.87
N PHE A 93 10.52 3.94 19.16
CA PHE A 93 11.67 4.83 19.15
C PHE A 93 11.53 5.94 20.19
N GLU A 94 12.53 6.10 21.05
CA GLU A 94 12.55 7.12 22.13
C GLU A 94 11.26 7.14 22.97
N GLY A 95 10.80 5.95 23.39
CA GLY A 95 9.60 5.78 24.22
C GLY A 95 8.26 5.99 23.50
N LYS A 96 8.26 6.20 22.18
CA LYS A 96 7.07 6.36 21.35
C LYS A 96 6.85 5.13 20.48
N SER A 97 5.58 4.82 20.21
CA SER A 97 5.16 3.88 19.16
C SER A 97 4.60 4.69 18.00
N LEU A 98 5.22 4.58 16.84
CA LEU A 98 4.96 5.40 15.65
C LEU A 98 4.63 4.49 14.47
N LEU A 99 3.53 4.76 13.78
CA LEU A 99 3.16 4.07 12.55
C LEU A 99 4.10 4.47 11.41
N ASP A 100 4.75 3.47 10.84
CA ASP A 100 5.71 3.62 9.75
C ASP A 100 5.04 4.19 8.49
N GLY A 101 5.65 5.24 7.92
CA GLY A 101 5.13 5.98 6.77
C GLY A 101 3.92 6.87 7.05
N ILE A 102 3.41 6.89 8.29
CA ILE A 102 2.25 7.69 8.70
C ILE A 102 2.63 8.73 9.77
N GLU A 103 3.20 8.28 10.89
CA GLU A 103 3.59 9.13 12.02
C GLU A 103 5.09 9.43 12.04
N ILE A 104 5.87 8.66 11.29
CA ILE A 104 7.29 8.88 11.07
C ILE A 104 7.70 8.51 9.65
N THR A 105 8.54 9.34 9.06
CA THR A 105 9.16 9.08 7.75
C THR A 105 10.60 8.56 7.92
N PRO A 106 11.15 7.83 6.92
CA PRO A 106 12.56 7.42 6.94
C PRO A 106 13.51 8.60 7.13
N GLY A 107 13.23 9.74 6.50
CA GLY A 107 14.06 10.94 6.63
C GLY A 107 14.09 11.50 8.06
N GLU A 108 12.95 11.52 8.76
CA GLU A 108 12.88 11.95 10.16
C GLU A 108 13.58 10.95 11.09
N PHE A 109 13.38 9.66 10.85
CA PHE A 109 14.05 8.59 11.59
C PHE A 109 15.57 8.72 11.50
N TYR A 110 16.14 8.76 10.29
CA TYR A 110 17.59 8.82 10.11
C TYR A 110 18.21 10.15 10.57
N ARG A 111 17.47 11.27 10.53
CA ARG A 111 17.93 12.54 11.15
C ARG A 111 18.02 12.45 12.67
N SER A 112 17.14 11.67 13.30
CA SER A 112 17.04 11.56 14.76
C SER A 112 17.91 10.44 15.34
N LEU A 113 18.24 9.43 14.52
CA LEU A 113 18.97 8.23 14.93
C LEU A 113 20.35 8.50 15.57
N PRO A 114 21.17 9.46 15.11
CA PRO A 114 22.47 9.74 15.74
C PRO A 114 22.37 10.24 17.17
N SER A 115 21.28 10.91 17.53
CA SER A 115 21.00 11.41 18.88
C SER A 115 20.15 10.47 19.73
N ALA A 116 19.80 9.29 19.21
CA ALA A 116 18.95 8.34 19.93
C ALA A 116 19.66 7.79 21.15
N THR A 117 18.96 7.76 22.28
CA THR A 117 19.45 7.17 23.53
C THR A 117 19.09 5.70 23.65
N THR A 118 18.07 5.28 22.92
CA THR A 118 17.55 3.92 22.88
C THR A 118 17.70 3.30 21.49
N HIS A 119 17.89 1.98 21.45
CA HIS A 119 17.91 1.29 20.17
C HIS A 119 16.49 1.17 19.62
N PRO A 120 16.21 1.60 18.37
CA PRO A 120 14.90 1.43 17.78
C PRO A 120 14.55 -0.05 17.67
N THR A 121 13.27 -0.37 17.85
CA THR A 121 12.73 -1.70 17.58
C THR A 121 11.45 -1.58 16.77
N THR A 122 10.99 -2.69 16.19
CA THR A 122 9.80 -2.70 15.34
C THR A 122 8.85 -3.80 15.78
N SER A 123 7.56 -3.60 15.57
CA SER A 123 6.55 -4.65 15.69
C SER A 123 5.70 -4.74 14.43
N GLN A 124 5.30 -5.97 14.11
CA GLN A 124 4.32 -6.25 13.05
C GLN A 124 2.94 -5.68 13.40
N PRO A 125 2.04 -5.49 12.41
CA PRO A 125 0.65 -5.16 12.67
C PRO A 125 -0.05 -6.33 13.35
N SER A 126 -1.08 -6.07 14.15
CA SER A 126 -1.85 -7.13 14.80
C SER A 126 -2.78 -7.85 13.81
N ALA A 127 -3.13 -9.10 14.10
CA ALA A 127 -4.16 -9.83 13.33
C ALA A 127 -5.50 -9.08 13.28
N GLY A 128 -5.88 -8.42 14.39
CA GLY A 128 -7.08 -7.58 14.43
C GLY A 128 -7.02 -6.40 13.45
N ARG A 129 -5.85 -5.80 13.25
CA ARG A 129 -5.69 -4.71 12.28
C ARG A 129 -5.88 -5.19 10.84
N PHE A 130 -5.35 -6.36 10.52
CA PHE A 130 -5.58 -6.99 9.22
C PHE A 130 -7.05 -7.37 9.03
N ALA A 131 -7.68 -7.98 10.05
CA ALA A 131 -9.10 -8.32 10.01
C ALA A 131 -9.99 -7.09 9.75
N GLU A 132 -9.75 -5.97 10.44
CA GLU A 132 -10.48 -4.71 10.19
C GLU A 132 -10.29 -4.22 8.74
N THR A 133 -9.07 -4.31 8.22
CA THR A 133 -8.73 -3.88 6.87
C THR A 133 -9.45 -4.74 5.82
N TYR A 134 -9.38 -6.08 5.95
CA TYR A 134 -10.03 -6.99 5.02
C TYR A 134 -11.56 -6.89 5.08
N ALA A 135 -12.14 -6.79 6.28
CA ALA A 135 -13.58 -6.64 6.44
C ALA A 135 -14.12 -5.34 5.81
N GLU A 136 -13.34 -4.26 5.80
CA GLU A 136 -13.73 -3.04 5.09
C GLU A 136 -13.66 -3.23 3.57
N LEU A 137 -12.57 -3.84 3.07
CA LEU A 137 -12.39 -4.06 1.63
C LEU A 137 -13.42 -5.03 1.04
N LEU A 138 -13.74 -6.12 1.74
CA LEU A 138 -14.68 -7.13 1.26
C LEU A 138 -16.14 -6.64 1.15
N LYS A 139 -16.45 -5.41 1.61
CA LYS A 139 -17.74 -4.73 1.37
C LYS A 139 -17.87 -4.20 -0.05
N GLU A 140 -16.74 -3.86 -0.69
CA GLU A 140 -16.69 -3.20 -2.00
C GLU A 140 -15.96 -4.06 -3.05
N HIS A 141 -15.28 -5.13 -2.62
CA HIS A 141 -14.45 -6.00 -3.45
C HIS A 141 -14.83 -7.47 -3.30
N GLU A 142 -14.72 -8.25 -4.37
CA GLU A 142 -15.00 -9.69 -4.36
C GLU A 142 -13.96 -10.45 -3.52
N ALA A 143 -12.69 -10.04 -3.59
CA ALA A 143 -11.60 -10.70 -2.89
C ALA A 143 -10.47 -9.73 -2.55
N VAL A 144 -9.59 -10.17 -1.66
CA VAL A 144 -8.36 -9.46 -1.28
C VAL A 144 -7.16 -10.33 -1.62
N VAL A 145 -6.13 -9.74 -2.24
CA VAL A 145 -4.78 -10.31 -2.33
C VAL A 145 -3.86 -9.49 -1.45
N SER A 146 -3.28 -10.12 -0.42
CA SER A 146 -2.48 -9.45 0.62
C SER A 146 -1.05 -9.96 0.60
N ILE A 147 -0.10 -9.11 0.19
CA ILE A 147 1.30 -9.50 -0.11
C ILE A 147 2.22 -8.86 0.91
N HIS A 148 3.00 -9.67 1.62
CA HIS A 148 3.76 -9.22 2.78
C HIS A 148 5.24 -9.58 2.74
N ILE A 149 6.04 -8.81 3.50
CA ILE A 149 7.43 -9.13 3.81
C ILE A 149 7.61 -10.58 4.23
N SER A 150 8.78 -11.13 3.89
CA SER A 150 9.16 -12.50 4.21
C SER A 150 8.81 -12.91 5.65
N GLU A 151 8.16 -14.07 5.80
CA GLU A 151 7.89 -14.68 7.11
C GLU A 151 9.16 -14.95 7.92
N LYS A 152 10.31 -15.09 7.26
CA LYS A 152 11.62 -15.28 7.90
C LYS A 152 12.16 -14.00 8.55
N LEU A 153 11.63 -12.84 8.20
CA LEU A 153 12.06 -11.54 8.71
C LEU A 153 11.06 -10.94 9.70
N SER A 154 9.76 -11.21 9.50
CA SER A 154 8.67 -10.64 10.31
C SER A 154 7.48 -11.59 10.46
N GLY A 155 6.78 -11.49 11.59
CA GLY A 155 5.48 -12.13 11.81
C GLY A 155 4.30 -11.44 11.12
N THR A 156 4.55 -10.49 10.21
CA THR A 156 3.51 -9.76 9.46
C THR A 156 2.66 -10.72 8.63
N TYR A 157 3.28 -11.63 7.88
CA TYR A 157 2.58 -12.66 7.09
C TYR A 157 1.62 -13.49 7.95
N GLU A 158 2.09 -13.99 9.10
CA GLU A 158 1.26 -14.80 9.99
C GLU A 158 0.13 -13.98 10.63
N SER A 159 0.38 -12.71 10.98
CA SER A 159 -0.65 -11.80 11.48
C SER A 159 -1.72 -11.52 10.42
N ALA A 160 -1.30 -11.36 9.16
CA ALA A 160 -2.19 -11.21 8.02
C ALA A 160 -3.03 -12.48 7.79
N ARG A 161 -2.43 -13.67 7.87
CA ARG A 161 -3.13 -14.96 7.76
C ARG A 161 -4.17 -15.13 8.87
N GLN A 162 -3.82 -14.83 10.11
CA GLN A 162 -4.78 -14.82 11.23
C GLN A 162 -5.89 -13.79 11.04
N GLY A 163 -5.58 -12.61 10.47
CA GLY A 163 -6.59 -11.63 10.10
C GLY A 163 -7.58 -12.12 9.03
N ALA A 164 -7.10 -12.93 8.08
CA ALA A 164 -7.95 -13.60 7.09
C ALA A 164 -8.88 -14.63 7.76
N ASP A 165 -8.35 -15.45 8.67
CA ASP A 165 -9.13 -16.44 9.43
C ASP A 165 -10.25 -15.78 10.26
N LEU A 166 -10.01 -14.57 10.79
CA LEU A 166 -10.98 -13.78 11.55
C LEU A 166 -12.03 -13.06 10.68
N THR A 167 -11.91 -13.11 9.36
CA THR A 167 -12.79 -12.39 8.42
C THR A 167 -13.49 -13.35 7.47
N ASP A 168 -12.89 -13.60 6.31
CA ASP A 168 -13.34 -14.58 5.34
C ASP A 168 -12.11 -15.23 4.67
N PRO A 169 -11.63 -16.37 5.20
CA PRO A 169 -10.42 -17.01 4.68
C PRO A 169 -10.59 -17.56 3.26
N LYS A 170 -11.81 -17.61 2.71
CA LYS A 170 -12.04 -18.03 1.31
C LYS A 170 -11.85 -16.88 0.32
N ARG A 171 -12.00 -15.64 0.77
CA ARG A 171 -11.94 -14.42 -0.06
C ARG A 171 -10.65 -13.62 0.15
N VAL A 172 -9.81 -14.00 1.11
CA VAL A 172 -8.53 -13.33 1.38
C VAL A 172 -7.36 -14.27 1.07
N HIS A 173 -6.55 -13.88 0.09
CA HIS A 173 -5.36 -14.61 -0.34
C HIS A 173 -4.11 -13.92 0.22
N VAL A 174 -3.60 -14.46 1.33
CA VAL A 174 -2.37 -13.95 1.97
C VAL A 174 -1.14 -14.62 1.36
N ILE A 175 -0.15 -13.84 0.96
CA ILE A 175 1.05 -14.29 0.25
C ILE A 175 2.30 -13.87 1.00
N ASP A 176 3.13 -14.85 1.34
CA ASP A 176 4.52 -14.64 1.75
C ASP A 176 5.36 -14.34 0.51
N SER A 177 5.82 -13.09 0.39
CA SER A 177 6.64 -12.66 -0.74
C SER A 177 8.07 -13.21 -0.69
N GLN A 178 8.55 -13.73 0.44
CA GLN A 178 9.94 -14.16 0.66
C GLN A 178 11.01 -13.10 0.34
N VAL A 179 10.62 -11.84 0.13
CA VAL A 179 11.50 -10.70 -0.12
C VAL A 179 11.18 -9.58 0.87
N VAL A 180 11.87 -8.46 0.75
CA VAL A 180 11.77 -7.30 1.66
C VAL A 180 11.93 -6.00 0.87
N SER A 181 11.51 -4.88 1.44
CA SER A 181 11.66 -3.55 0.86
C SER A 181 10.95 -3.46 -0.50
N MET A 182 11.48 -2.66 -1.42
CA MET A 182 10.89 -2.42 -2.73
C MET A 182 10.72 -3.69 -3.57
N SER A 183 11.39 -4.80 -3.26
CA SER A 183 11.12 -6.09 -3.89
C SER A 183 9.69 -6.60 -3.60
N VAL A 184 9.17 -6.38 -2.39
CA VAL A 184 7.75 -6.61 -2.05
C VAL A 184 6.88 -5.61 -2.82
N GLY A 185 7.33 -4.35 -2.91
CA GLY A 185 6.69 -3.31 -3.71
C GLY A 185 6.52 -3.71 -5.17
N LEU A 186 7.55 -4.22 -5.84
CA LEU A 186 7.53 -4.62 -7.25
C LEU A 186 6.47 -5.70 -7.53
N VAL A 187 6.43 -6.76 -6.72
CA VAL A 187 5.42 -7.81 -6.88
C VAL A 187 4.01 -7.30 -6.56
N THR A 188 3.88 -6.38 -5.60
CA THR A 188 2.61 -5.72 -5.26
C THR A 188 2.10 -4.82 -6.41
N LEU A 189 3.00 -4.10 -7.08
CA LEU A 189 2.65 -3.28 -8.25
C LEU A 189 2.18 -4.13 -9.42
N ALA A 190 2.82 -5.27 -9.66
CA ALA A 190 2.38 -6.22 -10.67
C ALA A 190 0.99 -6.82 -10.32
N ALA A 191 0.75 -7.16 -9.05
CA ALA A 191 -0.56 -7.62 -8.58
C ALA A 191 -1.66 -6.56 -8.80
N SER A 192 -1.39 -5.30 -8.45
CA SER A 192 -2.30 -4.17 -8.69
C SER A 192 -2.59 -3.96 -10.18
N GLN A 193 -1.57 -4.10 -11.03
CA GLN A 193 -1.76 -4.03 -12.48
C GLN A 193 -2.72 -5.11 -12.97
N LEU A 194 -2.56 -6.36 -12.52
CA LEU A 194 -3.43 -7.48 -12.89
C LEU A 194 -4.87 -7.28 -12.37
N ALA A 195 -5.02 -6.81 -11.13
CA ALA A 195 -6.33 -6.46 -10.58
C ALA A 195 -7.03 -5.38 -11.41
N SER A 196 -6.30 -4.35 -11.85
CA SER A 196 -6.84 -3.29 -12.72
C SER A 196 -7.27 -3.79 -14.11
N GLN A 197 -6.74 -4.94 -14.53
CA GLN A 197 -7.09 -5.61 -15.79
C GLN A 197 -8.25 -6.61 -15.61
N GLY A 198 -8.80 -6.73 -14.40
CA GLY A 198 -9.93 -7.63 -14.10
C GLY A 198 -9.52 -9.08 -13.86
N ALA A 199 -8.25 -9.37 -13.57
CA ALA A 199 -7.84 -10.70 -13.17
C ALA A 199 -8.46 -11.09 -11.82
N ASP A 200 -8.87 -12.35 -11.68
CA ASP A 200 -9.39 -12.89 -10.41
C ASP A 200 -8.26 -13.08 -9.38
N ALA A 201 -8.64 -13.19 -8.11
CA ALA A 201 -7.68 -13.25 -7.00
C ALA A 201 -6.75 -14.47 -7.04
N ARG A 202 -7.23 -15.62 -7.52
CA ARG A 202 -6.42 -16.84 -7.65
C ARG A 202 -5.38 -16.67 -8.75
N SER A 203 -5.77 -16.12 -9.89
CA SER A 203 -4.87 -15.81 -11.00
C SER A 203 -3.78 -14.81 -10.59
N ILE A 204 -4.17 -13.75 -9.88
CA ILE A 204 -3.21 -12.77 -9.32
C ILE A 204 -2.25 -13.45 -8.34
N ALA A 205 -2.76 -14.23 -7.39
CA ALA A 205 -1.94 -14.89 -6.39
C ALA A 205 -0.92 -15.86 -7.01
N ASN A 206 -1.35 -16.66 -7.99
CA ASN A 206 -0.47 -17.56 -8.73
C ASN A 206 0.63 -16.79 -9.48
N GLN A 207 0.28 -15.66 -10.10
CA GLN A 207 1.25 -14.84 -10.81
C GLN A 207 2.25 -14.18 -9.84
N VAL A 208 1.81 -13.72 -8.67
CA VAL A 208 2.73 -13.20 -7.63
C VAL A 208 3.70 -14.28 -7.15
N LEU A 209 3.19 -15.50 -6.92
CA LEU A 209 4.02 -16.63 -6.51
C LEU A 209 5.07 -17.00 -7.57
N SER A 210 4.74 -16.91 -8.87
CA SER A 210 5.70 -17.17 -9.94
C SER A 210 6.72 -16.04 -10.12
N MET A 211 6.31 -14.79 -9.90
CA MET A 211 7.22 -13.63 -9.97
C MET A 211 8.21 -13.60 -8.81
N ARG A 212 7.82 -14.08 -7.63
CA ARG A 212 8.66 -14.10 -6.44
C ARG A 212 10.04 -14.70 -6.70
N ASP A 213 10.10 -15.83 -7.39
CA ASP A 213 11.35 -16.56 -7.61
C ASP A 213 12.29 -15.84 -8.59
N LEU A 214 11.76 -14.84 -9.33
CA LEU A 214 12.51 -14.00 -10.26
C LEU A 214 13.05 -12.71 -9.61
N VAL A 215 12.59 -12.36 -8.41
CA VAL A 215 12.99 -11.14 -7.70
C VAL A 215 14.09 -11.46 -6.70
N GLN A 216 15.25 -10.82 -6.87
CA GLN A 216 16.40 -10.96 -5.99
C GLN A 216 16.71 -9.63 -5.31
N THR A 217 17.01 -9.67 -4.01
CA THR A 217 17.37 -8.47 -3.23
C THR A 217 18.82 -8.57 -2.79
N TYR A 218 19.64 -7.64 -3.25
CA TYR A 218 21.03 -7.50 -2.82
C TYR A 218 21.20 -6.14 -2.15
N PHE A 219 21.89 -6.11 -1.01
CA PHE A 219 22.19 -4.90 -0.29
C PHE A 219 23.52 -5.04 0.46
N SER A 220 24.09 -3.89 0.84
CA SER A 220 25.24 -3.81 1.74
C SER A 220 24.91 -2.83 2.86
N VAL A 221 25.56 -2.98 4.00
CA VAL A 221 25.38 -2.13 5.17
C VAL A 221 26.72 -1.62 5.65
N ALA A 222 26.74 -0.40 6.18
CA ALA A 222 27.95 0.16 6.79
C ALA A 222 28.35 -0.58 8.09
N THR A 223 27.39 -1.22 8.75
CA THR A 223 27.63 -2.03 9.96
C THR A 223 26.58 -3.13 10.09
N LEU A 224 27.00 -4.31 10.57
CA LEU A 224 26.13 -5.44 10.88
C LEU A 224 25.39 -5.29 12.23
N GLU A 225 25.74 -4.29 13.04
CA GLU A 225 25.24 -4.16 14.41
C GLU A 225 23.71 -4.04 14.49
N PHE A 226 23.07 -3.33 13.57
CA PHE A 226 21.61 -3.20 13.53
C PHE A 226 20.92 -4.51 13.18
N LEU A 227 21.48 -5.28 12.24
CA LEU A 227 20.96 -6.62 11.92
C LEU A 227 21.11 -7.57 13.11
N ARG A 228 22.23 -7.46 13.84
CA ARG A 228 22.53 -8.27 15.03
C ARG A 228 21.56 -7.97 16.16
N ARG A 229 21.45 -6.70 16.57
CA ARG A 229 20.53 -6.26 17.64
C ARG A 229 19.08 -6.51 17.29
N GLY A 230 18.73 -6.36 16.01
CA GLY A 230 17.42 -6.71 15.48
C GLY A 230 17.16 -8.21 15.38
N GLY A 231 18.16 -9.08 15.49
CA GLY A 231 18.00 -10.54 15.39
C GLY A 231 17.75 -11.06 13.96
N ARG A 232 17.93 -10.22 12.92
CA ARG A 232 17.72 -10.58 11.50
C ARG A 232 19.04 -10.73 10.72
N ILE A 233 20.17 -10.84 11.43
CA ILE A 233 21.50 -11.00 10.83
C ILE A 233 21.70 -12.33 10.09
N GLY A 234 20.97 -13.38 10.48
CA GLY A 234 21.04 -14.70 9.85
C GLY A 234 22.48 -15.22 9.74
N ARG A 235 22.85 -15.70 8.54
CA ARG A 235 24.18 -16.27 8.26
C ARG A 235 25.32 -15.24 8.32
N ALA A 236 25.03 -13.95 8.15
CA ALA A 236 26.05 -12.90 8.25
C ALA A 236 26.61 -12.75 9.68
N ASN A 237 26.02 -13.41 10.67
CA ASN A 237 26.55 -13.45 12.04
C ASN A 237 27.96 -14.05 12.09
N ALA A 238 28.31 -14.94 11.17
CA ALA A 238 29.64 -15.54 11.06
C ALA A 238 30.73 -14.54 10.62
N LEU A 239 30.33 -13.39 10.06
CA LEU A 239 31.24 -12.33 9.64
C LEU A 239 31.62 -11.38 10.79
N LEU A 240 30.99 -11.53 11.96
CA LEU A 240 31.32 -10.72 13.13
C LEU A 240 32.73 -11.08 13.64
N GLY A 241 33.68 -10.15 13.53
CA GLY A 241 35.06 -10.31 13.99
C GLY A 241 36.03 -10.88 12.95
N SER A 242 35.56 -11.15 11.72
CA SER A 242 36.39 -11.59 10.59
C SER A 242 36.49 -10.57 9.45
N VAL A 243 35.77 -9.45 9.57
CA VAL A 243 35.77 -8.30 8.65
C VAL A 243 35.93 -7.01 9.45
#